data_AF-A0A4Q2XFY2-F1
#
_entry.id   AF-A0A4Q2XFY2-F1
#
_cell.length_a   1.000
_cell.length_b   1.000
_cell.length_c   1.000
_cell.angle_alpha   90.00
_cell.angle_beta   90.00
_cell.angle_gamma   90.00
#
_symmetry.space_group_name_H-M   'P 1'
#
loop_
_entity.id
_entity.type
_entity.pdbx_description
1 polymer ?
#
loop_
_entity_poly.entity_id
_entity_poly.type
_entity_poly.pdbx_seq_one_letter_code
_entity_poly.pdbx_strand_id
1 'polypeptide(L)'
;MPPKNFQLTFAWMFIATILMGVAVWQAQVTVAQEAAAKHAVLPPPPKTRHAIRSATGFTGNVVEDYIARCGKGMTDQEIQWVLEDFSSAGLKMDWRSSDFPEQSFRQMIARQLRWYLDSVKDGLRLDQAQTEAARTNLTRFFLEQADGFLEKRKDASSGFGPVPDAASANGLDWLSANPWDPALPLHPFMPWTLCDLTPDQERITWKRWFQSLGKKEAVEPGHAHSSNLAELTGEPGFLFSQPGSTDSAGISAPRWAMFPDRILPLLKTQELVDPHYYEDPFAKSLPPVGPTLVGNIRRLHPDQFRLLLLFFPEMAADVEKELQAPSR
;
A
#
# COMPACT_ATOMS: atom_id res chain seq x y z
N MET A 1 -37.00 -57.98 50.88
CA MET A 1 -37.67 -57.33 49.72
C MET A 1 -37.41 -55.84 49.78
N PRO A 2 -36.63 -55.27 48.83
CA PRO A 2 -36.37 -53.84 48.75
C PRO A 2 -37.31 -53.16 47.74
N PRO A 3 -38.00 -52.06 48.09
CA PRO A 3 -38.46 -51.10 47.10
C PRO A 3 -37.94 -49.72 47.48
N LYS A 4 -36.71 -49.38 47.07
CA LYS A 4 -36.16 -48.01 47.18
C LYS A 4 -35.45 -47.49 45.93
N ASN A 5 -35.26 -48.32 44.90
CA ASN A 5 -34.57 -47.87 43.68
C ASN A 5 -35.52 -47.23 42.66
N PHE A 6 -36.82 -47.51 42.70
CA PHE A 6 -37.75 -47.03 41.66
C PHE A 6 -37.98 -45.51 41.71
N GLN A 7 -38.06 -44.92 42.91
CA GLN A 7 -38.23 -43.48 43.08
C GLN A 7 -36.98 -42.70 42.67
N LEU A 8 -35.79 -43.23 42.96
CA LEU A 8 -34.53 -42.61 42.56
C LEU A 8 -34.36 -42.64 41.04
N THR A 9 -34.64 -43.78 40.40
CA THR A 9 -34.60 -43.90 38.93
C THR A 9 -35.63 -43.00 38.25
N PHE A 10 -36.84 -42.89 38.81
CA PHE A 10 -37.88 -42.00 38.28
C PHE A 10 -37.46 -40.51 38.38
N ALA A 11 -36.89 -40.09 39.51
CA ALA A 11 -36.39 -38.74 39.68
C ALA A 11 -35.25 -38.41 38.69
N TRP A 12 -34.32 -39.34 38.47
CA TRP A 12 -33.25 -39.17 37.49
C TRP A 12 -33.75 -39.11 36.04
N MET A 13 -34.71 -39.95 35.68
CA MET A 13 -35.33 -39.89 34.34
C MET A 13 -36.07 -38.58 34.11
N PHE A 14 -36.74 -38.04 35.14
CA PHE A 14 -37.44 -36.77 35.04
C PHE A 14 -36.47 -35.59 34.87
N ILE A 15 -35.39 -35.56 35.66
CA ILE A 15 -34.32 -34.56 35.54
C ILE A 15 -33.65 -34.63 34.17
N ALA A 16 -33.31 -35.84 33.69
CA ALA A 16 -32.70 -36.02 32.37
C ALA A 16 -33.62 -35.53 31.24
N THR A 17 -34.93 -35.75 31.35
CA THR A 17 -35.92 -35.28 30.38
C THR A 17 -36.01 -33.75 30.37
N ILE A 18 -35.98 -33.10 31.54
CA ILE A 18 -35.96 -31.64 31.64
C ILE A 18 -34.67 -31.07 31.03
N LEU A 19 -33.51 -31.66 31.35
CA LEU A 19 -32.23 -31.20 30.82
C LEU A 19 -32.15 -31.35 29.30
N MET A 20 -32.67 -32.46 28.75
CA MET A 20 -32.76 -32.65 27.31
C MET A 20 -33.71 -31.64 26.66
N GLY A 21 -34.85 -31.33 27.28
CA GLY A 21 -35.77 -30.29 26.82
C GLY A 21 -35.14 -28.89 26.80
N VAL A 22 -34.38 -28.54 27.84
CA VAL A 22 -33.64 -27.26 27.91
C VAL A 22 -32.55 -27.19 26.85
N ALA A 23 -31.82 -28.28 26.61
CA ALA A 23 -30.78 -28.33 25.58
C ALA A 23 -31.36 -28.18 24.17
N VAL A 24 -32.49 -28.85 23.88
CA VAL A 24 -33.20 -28.71 22.59
C VAL A 24 -33.75 -27.30 22.42
N TRP A 25 -34.31 -26.69 23.47
CA TRP A 25 -34.79 -25.32 23.42
C TRP A 25 -33.67 -24.32 23.18
N GLN A 26 -32.52 -24.45 23.87
CA GLN A 26 -31.36 -23.60 23.64
C GLN A 26 -30.84 -23.72 22.20
N ALA A 27 -30.77 -24.94 21.65
CA ALA A 27 -30.35 -25.18 20.27
C ALA A 27 -31.33 -24.55 19.26
N GLN A 28 -32.63 -24.61 19.52
CA GLN A 28 -33.64 -23.95 18.67
C GLN A 28 -33.54 -22.42 18.75
N VAL A 29 -33.28 -21.86 19.94
CA VAL A 29 -33.10 -20.42 20.11
C VAL A 29 -31.83 -19.93 19.40
N THR A 30 -30.71 -20.65 19.48
CA THR A 30 -29.49 -20.28 18.72
C THR A 30 -29.70 -20.40 17.22
N VAL A 31 -30.33 -21.47 16.73
CA VAL A 31 -30.64 -21.60 15.29
C VAL A 31 -31.62 -20.52 14.81
N ALA A 32 -32.63 -20.17 15.62
CA ALA A 32 -33.56 -19.08 15.31
C ALA A 32 -32.86 -17.71 15.34
N GLN A 33 -31.92 -17.48 16.27
CA GLN A 33 -31.10 -16.27 16.30
C GLN A 33 -30.13 -16.21 15.10
N GLU A 34 -29.52 -17.32 14.69
CA GLU A 34 -28.69 -17.39 13.50
C GLU A 34 -29.50 -17.19 12.21
N ALA A 35 -30.72 -17.75 12.13
CA ALA A 35 -31.62 -17.54 11.02
C ALA A 35 -32.14 -16.08 10.98
N ALA A 36 -32.48 -15.51 12.13
CA ALA A 36 -32.84 -14.11 12.26
C ALA A 36 -31.67 -13.18 11.94
N ALA A 37 -30.42 -13.55 12.26
CA ALA A 37 -29.23 -12.80 11.87
C ALA A 37 -28.95 -12.89 10.36
N LYS A 38 -29.25 -14.04 9.73
CA LYS A 38 -29.14 -14.25 8.27
C LYS A 38 -30.24 -13.53 7.47
N HIS A 39 -31.42 -13.33 8.06
CA HIS A 39 -32.57 -12.69 7.41
C HIS A 39 -32.90 -11.30 7.97
N ALA A 40 -32.15 -10.81 8.95
CA ALA A 40 -32.21 -9.41 9.36
C ALA A 40 -31.92 -8.58 8.12
N VAL A 41 -32.89 -7.76 7.73
CA VAL A 41 -32.69 -6.70 6.75
C VAL A 41 -31.53 -5.89 7.29
N LEU A 42 -30.35 -6.09 6.69
CA LEU A 42 -29.15 -5.33 7.01
C LEU A 42 -29.60 -3.87 6.98
N PRO A 43 -29.35 -3.08 8.05
CA PRO A 43 -29.59 -1.66 7.99
C PRO A 43 -28.92 -1.17 6.69
N PRO A 44 -29.60 -0.34 5.87
CA PRO A 44 -29.04 0.13 4.61
C PRO A 44 -27.62 0.58 4.91
N PRO A 45 -26.59 0.03 4.22
CA PRO A 45 -25.21 0.21 4.60
C PRO A 45 -25.02 1.71 4.80
N PRO A 46 -24.58 2.15 6.00
CA PRO A 46 -24.43 3.58 6.29
C PRO A 46 -23.62 4.14 5.14
N LYS A 47 -24.23 5.04 4.34
CA LYS A 47 -23.74 5.54 3.04
C LYS A 47 -22.25 5.27 2.96
N THR A 48 -21.86 4.21 2.26
CA THR A 48 -20.48 3.74 2.28
C THR A 48 -19.61 4.95 2.01
N ARG A 49 -18.60 5.19 2.86
CA ARG A 49 -17.77 6.42 2.85
C ARG A 49 -17.20 6.73 1.45
N HIS A 50 -17.13 5.73 0.56
CA HIS A 50 -16.88 5.86 -0.87
C HIS A 50 -17.81 6.83 -1.63
N ALA A 51 -19.04 7.07 -1.17
CA ALA A 51 -19.99 8.00 -1.80
C ALA A 51 -19.69 9.49 -1.50
N ILE A 52 -18.86 9.79 -0.50
CA ILE A 52 -18.48 11.17 -0.11
C ILE A 52 -17.10 11.56 -0.68
N ARG A 53 -16.34 10.60 -1.23
CA ARG A 53 -15.13 10.91 -1.98
C ARG A 53 -15.53 11.81 -3.13
N SER A 54 -15.00 13.03 -3.18
CA SER A 54 -15.06 13.87 -4.37
C SER A 54 -14.36 13.08 -5.48
N ALA A 55 -15.13 12.32 -6.24
CA ALA A 55 -14.69 11.84 -7.54
C ALA A 55 -14.47 13.13 -8.33
N THR A 56 -13.22 13.59 -8.40
CA THR A 56 -12.81 14.45 -9.52
C THR A 56 -13.30 13.72 -10.76
N GLY A 57 -14.32 14.29 -11.41
CA GLY A 57 -15.02 13.65 -12.50
C GLY A 57 -14.00 13.24 -13.55
N PHE A 58 -13.95 11.94 -13.86
CA PHE A 58 -13.06 11.43 -14.89
C PHE A 58 -13.39 12.14 -16.21
N THR A 59 -12.42 12.83 -16.79
CA THR A 59 -12.63 13.64 -18.00
C THR A 59 -12.60 12.81 -19.28
N GLY A 60 -12.25 11.52 -19.17
CA GLY A 60 -12.01 10.65 -20.33
C GLY A 60 -10.52 10.54 -20.68
N ASN A 61 -9.68 11.45 -20.19
CA ASN A 61 -8.24 11.48 -20.46
C ASN A 61 -7.44 11.18 -19.19
N VAL A 62 -6.81 10.01 -19.15
CA VAL A 62 -6.04 9.54 -17.99
C VAL A 62 -4.86 10.45 -17.67
N VAL A 63 -4.19 11.00 -18.68
CA VAL A 63 -2.99 11.84 -18.50
C VAL A 63 -3.39 13.19 -17.88
N GLU A 64 -4.39 13.85 -18.45
CA GLU A 64 -4.89 15.13 -17.95
C GLU A 64 -5.45 14.99 -16.53
N ASP A 65 -6.19 13.92 -16.26
CA ASP A 65 -6.73 13.64 -14.92
C ASP A 65 -5.62 13.41 -13.90
N TYR A 66 -4.56 12.68 -14.27
CA TYR A 66 -3.40 12.48 -13.40
C TYR A 66 -2.68 13.79 -13.09
N ILE A 67 -2.41 14.60 -14.12
CA ILE A 67 -1.76 15.92 -13.96
C ILE A 67 -2.63 16.84 -13.09
N ALA A 68 -3.93 16.94 -13.38
CA ALA A 68 -4.85 17.75 -12.61
C ALA A 68 -4.96 17.27 -11.15
N ARG A 69 -4.98 15.96 -10.90
CA ARG A 69 -5.04 15.40 -9.55
C ARG A 69 -3.74 15.64 -8.79
N CYS A 70 -2.58 15.54 -9.43
CA CYS A 70 -1.28 15.88 -8.83
C CYS A 70 -1.19 17.38 -8.51
N GLY A 71 -1.63 18.25 -9.43
CA GLY A 71 -1.64 19.70 -9.22
C GLY A 71 -2.61 20.17 -8.13
N LYS A 72 -3.74 19.47 -7.96
CA LYS A 72 -4.68 19.73 -6.86
C LYS A 72 -4.13 19.32 -5.49
N GLY A 73 -3.35 18.25 -5.42
CA GLY A 73 -2.84 17.71 -4.16
C GLY A 73 -3.93 17.13 -3.25
N MET A 74 -3.58 16.73 -2.03
CA MET A 74 -4.50 16.14 -1.04
C MET A 74 -4.94 17.16 0.00
N THR A 75 -6.22 17.07 0.37
CA THR A 75 -6.76 17.73 1.56
C THR A 75 -6.45 16.91 2.82
N ASP A 76 -6.45 17.55 3.99
CA ASP A 76 -6.24 16.86 5.28
C ASP A 76 -7.23 15.72 5.50
N GLN A 77 -8.48 15.91 5.06
CA GLN A 77 -9.51 14.89 5.11
C GLN A 77 -9.18 13.67 4.23
N GLU A 78 -8.65 13.90 3.01
CA GLU A 78 -8.20 12.80 2.14
C GLU A 78 -6.99 12.07 2.74
N ILE A 79 -6.06 12.80 3.36
CA ILE A 79 -4.91 12.19 4.05
C ILE A 79 -5.40 11.31 5.19
N GLN A 80 -6.33 11.82 6.01
CA GLN A 80 -6.93 11.04 7.10
C GLN A 80 -7.65 9.79 6.58
N TRP A 81 -8.40 9.88 5.48
CA TRP A 81 -9.04 8.70 4.88
C TRP A 81 -8.04 7.66 4.42
N VAL A 82 -6.91 8.07 3.81
CA VAL A 82 -5.85 7.12 3.41
C VAL A 82 -5.24 6.45 4.64
N LEU A 83 -5.01 7.18 5.72
CA LEU A 83 -4.50 6.62 6.99
C LEU A 83 -5.50 5.64 7.63
N GLU A 84 -6.79 5.98 7.65
CA GLU A 84 -7.85 5.11 8.14
C GLU A 84 -7.97 3.83 7.31
N ASP A 85 -7.91 3.94 5.98
CA ASP A 85 -7.91 2.79 5.05
C ASP A 85 -6.66 1.92 5.30
N PHE A 86 -5.49 2.52 5.51
CA PHE A 86 -4.23 1.81 5.76
C PHE A 86 -4.25 1.05 7.09
N SER A 87 -4.78 1.68 8.14
CA SER A 87 -4.99 1.03 9.43
C SER A 87 -6.02 -0.11 9.33
N SER A 88 -7.13 0.12 8.62
CA SER A 88 -8.19 -0.88 8.42
C SER A 88 -7.73 -2.07 7.58
N ALA A 89 -6.80 -1.84 6.65
CA ALA A 89 -6.12 -2.91 5.90
C ALA A 89 -5.16 -3.73 6.79
N GLY A 90 -4.90 -3.31 8.04
CA GLY A 90 -4.03 -4.00 8.97
C GLY A 90 -2.56 -3.91 8.58
N LEU A 91 -2.14 -2.80 7.96
CA LEU A 91 -0.77 -2.57 7.49
C LEU A 91 0.08 -1.73 8.46
N LYS A 92 -0.51 -1.20 9.53
CA LYS A 92 0.17 -0.46 10.62
C LYS A 92 0.97 -1.37 11.57
N MET A 93 1.12 -2.66 11.26
CA MET A 93 1.80 -3.62 12.13
C MET A 93 3.31 -3.59 11.92
N ASP A 94 4.08 -3.68 13.00
CA ASP A 94 5.53 -3.88 12.93
C ASP A 94 5.86 -5.36 12.66
N TRP A 95 5.78 -5.74 11.39
CA TRP A 95 6.07 -7.09 10.90
C TRP A 95 7.57 -7.40 10.84
N ARG A 96 8.44 -6.41 11.11
CA ARG A 96 9.90 -6.54 11.07
C ARG A 96 10.47 -7.21 12.33
N SER A 97 9.63 -7.45 13.34
CA SER A 97 9.99 -8.27 14.50
C SER A 97 10.39 -9.70 14.09
N SER A 98 11.49 -10.20 14.67
CA SER A 98 11.97 -11.57 14.49
C SER A 98 10.88 -12.61 14.79
N ASP A 99 10.00 -12.29 15.74
CA ASP A 99 9.01 -13.21 16.31
C ASP A 99 7.68 -13.22 15.52
N PHE A 100 7.61 -12.52 14.38
CA PHE A 100 6.40 -12.44 13.57
C PHE A 100 6.06 -13.82 12.95
N PRO A 101 4.90 -14.43 13.27
CA PRO A 101 4.58 -15.79 12.81
C PRO A 101 4.52 -15.90 11.29
N GLU A 102 5.02 -17.01 10.71
CA GLU A 102 5.06 -17.23 9.24
C GLU A 102 3.68 -17.08 8.58
N GLN A 103 2.63 -17.63 9.19
CA GLN A 103 1.25 -17.50 8.67
C GLN A 103 0.77 -16.05 8.68
N SER A 104 1.12 -15.29 9.73
CA SER A 104 0.80 -13.86 9.82
C SER A 104 1.57 -13.05 8.79
N PHE A 105 2.81 -13.46 8.48
CA PHE A 105 3.62 -12.87 7.43
C PHE A 105 2.98 -13.02 6.05
N ARG A 106 2.59 -14.24 5.66
CA ARG A 106 1.92 -14.48 4.36
C ARG A 106 0.62 -13.67 4.23
N GLN A 107 -0.17 -13.57 5.31
CA GLN A 107 -1.39 -12.74 5.32
C GLN A 107 -1.07 -11.24 5.19
N MET A 108 -0.01 -10.78 5.83
CA MET A 108 0.43 -9.39 5.71
C MET A 108 0.85 -9.08 4.27
N ILE A 109 1.60 -9.97 3.61
CA ILE A 109 2.05 -9.71 2.23
C ILE A 109 0.85 -9.67 1.28
N ALA A 110 -0.11 -10.58 1.45
CA ALA A 110 -1.35 -10.53 0.66
C ALA A 110 -2.09 -9.19 0.80
N ARG A 111 -2.07 -8.58 2.00
CA ARG A 111 -2.63 -7.23 2.24
C ARG A 111 -1.80 -6.15 1.56
N GLN A 112 -0.47 -6.23 1.60
CA GLN A 112 0.43 -5.30 0.91
C GLN A 112 0.26 -5.34 -0.61
N LEU A 113 0.16 -6.54 -1.20
CA LEU A 113 -0.07 -6.70 -2.65
C LEU A 113 -1.42 -6.14 -3.07
N ARG A 114 -2.45 -6.33 -2.25
CA ARG A 114 -3.76 -5.73 -2.48
C ARG A 114 -3.68 -4.20 -2.42
N TRP A 115 -3.02 -3.65 -1.40
CA TRP A 115 -2.83 -2.21 -1.24
C TRP A 115 -2.06 -1.59 -2.41
N TYR A 116 -1.00 -2.27 -2.86
CA TYR A 116 -0.24 -1.92 -4.06
C TYR A 116 -1.13 -1.92 -5.31
N LEU A 117 -1.87 -3.01 -5.54
CA LEU A 117 -2.78 -3.13 -6.68
C LEU A 117 -3.84 -2.04 -6.68
N ASP A 118 -4.47 -1.76 -5.54
CA ASP A 118 -5.49 -0.72 -5.41
C ASP A 118 -4.89 0.67 -5.71
N SER A 119 -3.64 0.92 -5.30
CA SER A 119 -2.92 2.17 -5.59
C SER A 119 -2.59 2.31 -7.09
N VAL A 120 -2.09 1.25 -7.73
CA VAL A 120 -1.78 1.25 -9.17
C VAL A 120 -3.07 1.36 -10.01
N LYS A 121 -4.11 0.63 -9.61
CA LYS A 121 -5.42 0.66 -10.25
C LYS A 121 -6.00 2.07 -10.26
N ASP A 122 -6.06 2.71 -9.09
CA ASP A 122 -6.65 4.04 -8.98
C ASP A 122 -5.74 5.10 -9.64
N GLY A 123 -4.43 5.00 -9.45
CA GLY A 123 -3.44 5.95 -9.98
C GLY A 123 -3.32 5.93 -11.51
N LEU A 124 -3.41 4.75 -12.14
CA LEU A 124 -3.36 4.59 -13.59
C LEU A 124 -4.74 4.41 -14.23
N ARG A 125 -5.82 4.49 -13.44
CA ARG A 125 -7.19 4.23 -13.90
C ARG A 125 -7.30 2.91 -14.66
N LEU A 126 -6.73 1.85 -14.11
CA LEU A 126 -6.80 0.52 -14.74
C LEU A 126 -8.25 0.09 -14.89
N ASP A 127 -8.59 -0.44 -16.07
CA ASP A 127 -9.90 -1.06 -16.29
C ASP A 127 -10.02 -2.40 -15.55
N GLN A 128 -11.18 -3.04 -15.66
CA GLN A 128 -11.43 -4.31 -14.99
C GLN A 128 -10.49 -5.43 -15.50
N ALA A 129 -10.29 -5.54 -16.81
CA ALA A 129 -9.45 -6.58 -17.39
C ALA A 129 -7.98 -6.40 -17.00
N GLN A 130 -7.48 -5.17 -17.05
CA GLN A 130 -6.15 -4.78 -16.59
C GLN A 130 -5.97 -5.08 -15.09
N THR A 131 -6.98 -4.75 -14.27
CA THR A 131 -6.96 -5.03 -12.82
C THR A 131 -6.87 -6.54 -12.54
N GLU A 132 -7.63 -7.36 -13.26
CA GLU A 132 -7.63 -8.81 -13.11
C GLU A 132 -6.29 -9.44 -13.57
N ALA A 133 -5.74 -8.96 -14.69
CA ALA A 133 -4.43 -9.37 -15.17
C ALA A 133 -3.32 -9.00 -14.16
N ALA A 134 -3.32 -7.76 -13.67
CA ALA A 134 -2.36 -7.28 -12.69
C ALA A 134 -2.43 -8.07 -11.38
N ARG A 135 -3.65 -8.37 -10.89
CA ARG A 135 -3.85 -9.22 -9.71
C ARG A 135 -3.26 -10.61 -9.90
N THR A 136 -3.50 -11.22 -11.05
CA THR A 136 -3.03 -12.57 -11.37
C THR A 136 -1.50 -12.60 -11.39
N ASN A 137 -0.88 -11.63 -12.06
CA ASN A 137 0.58 -11.52 -12.15
C ASN A 137 1.23 -11.21 -10.80
N LEU A 138 0.67 -10.28 -10.01
CA LEU A 138 1.14 -10.00 -8.65
C LEU A 138 1.10 -11.25 -7.76
N THR A 139 0.00 -11.99 -7.81
CA THR A 139 -0.17 -13.23 -7.02
C THR A 139 0.84 -14.28 -7.45
N ARG A 140 1.06 -14.44 -8.76
CA ARG A 140 2.06 -15.37 -9.30
C ARG A 140 3.47 -15.01 -8.84
N PHE A 141 3.90 -13.77 -9.03
CA PHE A 141 5.22 -13.31 -8.56
C PHE A 141 5.38 -13.47 -7.06
N PHE A 142 4.31 -13.24 -6.29
CA PHE A 142 4.32 -13.50 -4.87
C PHE A 142 4.56 -14.97 -4.54
N LEU A 143 3.81 -15.88 -5.14
CA LEU A 143 4.00 -17.30 -4.88
C LEU A 143 5.39 -17.79 -5.30
N GLU A 144 5.92 -17.28 -6.41
CA GLU A 144 7.27 -17.63 -6.90
C GLU A 144 8.38 -17.15 -5.97
N GLN A 145 8.24 -15.97 -5.33
CA GLN A 145 9.27 -15.41 -4.46
C GLN A 145 9.10 -15.79 -2.97
N ALA A 146 7.89 -16.20 -2.55
CA ALA A 146 7.49 -16.33 -1.13
C ALA A 146 8.39 -17.28 -0.36
N ASP A 147 8.67 -18.42 -0.97
CA ASP A 147 9.40 -19.49 -0.29
C ASP A 147 10.89 -19.17 -0.17
N GLY A 148 11.49 -18.56 -1.21
CA GLY A 148 12.91 -18.15 -1.17
C GLY A 148 13.20 -17.07 -0.13
N PHE A 149 12.23 -16.20 0.16
CA PHE A 149 12.39 -15.22 1.24
C PHE A 149 12.22 -15.83 2.63
N LEU A 150 11.23 -16.72 2.80
CA LEU A 150 11.02 -17.39 4.08
C LEU A 150 12.22 -18.27 4.45
N GLU A 151 12.89 -18.85 3.45
CA GLU A 151 14.17 -19.56 3.63
C GLU A 151 15.27 -18.61 4.11
N LYS A 152 15.52 -17.49 3.40
CA LYS A 152 16.49 -16.47 3.83
C LYS A 152 16.23 -15.90 5.22
N ARG A 153 14.95 -15.70 5.60
CA ARG A 153 14.56 -15.23 6.93
C ARG A 153 14.90 -16.26 8.01
N LYS A 154 14.71 -17.55 7.74
CA LYS A 154 15.09 -18.64 8.66
C LYS A 154 16.60 -18.69 8.83
N ASP A 155 17.36 -18.57 7.75
CA ASP A 155 18.82 -18.57 7.79
C ASP A 155 19.37 -17.38 8.61
N ALA A 156 18.83 -16.17 8.38
CA ALA A 156 19.19 -14.97 9.14
C ALA A 156 18.92 -15.11 10.65
N SER A 157 17.86 -15.83 11.03
CA SER A 157 17.52 -16.09 12.43
C SER A 157 18.39 -17.15 13.13
N SER A 158 19.19 -17.91 12.36
CA SER A 158 19.97 -19.06 12.87
C SER A 158 21.45 -18.76 13.20
N GLY A 159 21.88 -17.49 13.08
CA GLY A 159 23.12 -17.00 13.71
C GLY A 159 24.46 -17.40 13.04
N PHE A 160 24.44 -18.03 11.86
CA PHE A 160 25.65 -18.41 11.11
C PHE A 160 25.85 -17.55 9.86
N GLY A 161 26.23 -16.29 10.05
CA GLY A 161 26.68 -15.40 8.96
C GLY A 161 26.88 -13.98 9.46
N PRO A 162 27.80 -13.18 8.87
CA PRO A 162 27.87 -11.76 9.17
C PRO A 162 26.47 -11.17 8.95
N VAL A 163 25.92 -10.53 9.97
CA VAL A 163 24.72 -9.70 9.85
C VAL A 163 25.00 -8.79 8.67
N PRO A 164 24.36 -8.99 7.52
CA PRO A 164 24.64 -8.13 6.40
C PRO A 164 24.20 -6.74 6.85
N ASP A 165 25.01 -5.71 6.55
CA ASP A 165 24.91 -4.33 7.05
C ASP A 165 23.48 -3.90 7.35
N ALA A 166 23.22 -2.97 8.26
CA ALA A 166 21.86 -2.49 8.54
C ALA A 166 21.04 -2.06 7.29
N ALA A 167 21.67 -1.89 6.11
CA ALA A 167 21.01 -1.79 4.80
C ALA A 167 20.39 -3.12 4.25
N SER A 168 20.90 -4.27 4.68
CA SER A 168 20.54 -5.65 4.32
C SER A 168 19.93 -6.47 5.46
N ALA A 169 20.07 -6.05 6.73
CA ALA A 169 19.32 -6.62 7.87
C ALA A 169 17.93 -5.97 8.05
N ASN A 170 17.63 -4.92 7.28
CA ASN A 170 16.28 -4.42 7.15
C ASN A 170 15.49 -5.40 6.30
N GLY A 171 14.61 -6.20 6.92
CA GLY A 171 13.67 -7.12 6.26
C GLY A 171 12.68 -6.48 5.29
N LEU A 172 12.99 -5.32 4.73
CA LEU A 172 12.30 -4.54 3.72
C LEU A 172 12.18 -5.27 2.35
N ASP A 173 12.80 -6.43 2.11
CA ASP A 173 13.16 -7.01 0.79
C ASP A 173 12.05 -7.27 -0.26
N TRP A 174 10.77 -7.22 0.07
CA TRP A 174 9.72 -7.55 -0.91
C TRP A 174 9.20 -6.37 -1.71
N LEU A 175 9.08 -5.23 -1.05
CA LEU A 175 8.70 -3.96 -1.66
C LEU A 175 9.76 -2.88 -1.39
N SER A 176 10.65 -3.05 -0.43
CA SER A 176 11.49 -1.95 0.09
C SER A 176 13.01 -2.22 0.20
N ALA A 177 13.53 -3.45 0.15
CA ALA A 177 14.98 -3.67 0.12
C ALA A 177 15.43 -3.89 -1.31
N ASN A 178 15.93 -2.80 -1.88
CA ASN A 178 16.57 -2.74 -3.19
C ASN A 178 16.02 -3.64 -4.33
N PRO A 179 14.70 -3.84 -4.51
CA PRO A 179 14.16 -4.48 -5.73
C PRO A 179 14.23 -3.51 -6.93
N TRP A 180 14.56 -2.26 -6.65
CA TRP A 180 14.39 -1.13 -7.53
C TRP A 180 15.74 -0.49 -7.90
N ASP A 181 16.81 -1.29 -7.91
CA ASP A 181 18.07 -0.86 -8.50
C ASP A 181 17.79 -0.48 -9.96
N PRO A 182 17.97 0.79 -10.38
CA PRO A 182 17.74 1.21 -11.76
C PRO A 182 18.66 0.47 -12.74
N ALA A 183 19.72 -0.19 -12.27
CA ALA A 183 20.57 -1.06 -13.06
C ALA A 183 19.95 -2.44 -13.35
N LEU A 184 18.89 -2.86 -12.65
CA LEU A 184 18.18 -4.10 -12.93
C LEU A 184 17.09 -3.85 -13.99
N PRO A 185 17.25 -4.42 -15.20
CA PRO A 185 16.32 -4.17 -16.30
C PRO A 185 15.00 -4.90 -16.00
N LEU A 186 13.95 -4.12 -15.71
CA LEU A 186 12.56 -4.54 -15.52
C LEU A 186 12.27 -5.31 -14.23
N HIS A 187 11.82 -4.57 -13.21
CA HIS A 187 11.30 -5.18 -11.99
C HIS A 187 9.90 -5.80 -12.24
N PRO A 188 9.61 -7.05 -11.82
CA PRO A 188 8.36 -7.75 -12.14
C PRO A 188 7.10 -7.08 -11.56
N PHE A 189 7.27 -6.18 -10.60
CA PHE A 189 6.17 -5.48 -9.95
C PHE A 189 5.81 -4.16 -10.63
N MET A 190 6.51 -3.73 -11.70
CA MET A 190 6.17 -2.49 -12.39
C MET A 190 4.78 -2.56 -13.03
N PRO A 191 3.98 -1.48 -13.05
CA PRO A 191 2.63 -1.54 -13.60
C PRO A 191 2.55 -2.12 -15.03
N TRP A 192 3.53 -1.79 -15.87
CA TRP A 192 3.63 -2.29 -17.25
C TRP A 192 4.15 -3.72 -17.40
N THR A 193 4.61 -4.36 -16.32
CA THR A 193 4.93 -5.80 -16.31
C THR A 193 3.78 -6.62 -15.71
N LEU A 194 2.82 -5.96 -15.05
CA LEU A 194 1.66 -6.60 -14.42
C LEU A 194 0.47 -6.72 -15.37
N CYS A 195 0.29 -5.76 -16.27
CA CYS A 195 -0.76 -5.78 -17.28
C CYS A 195 -0.35 -4.93 -18.50
N ASP A 196 -1.07 -5.13 -19.61
CA ASP A 196 -0.92 -4.29 -20.80
C ASP A 196 -1.54 -2.91 -20.55
N LEU A 197 -0.69 -1.89 -20.48
CA LEU A 197 -1.11 -0.50 -20.34
C LEU A 197 -1.48 0.09 -21.70
N THR A 198 -2.46 0.99 -21.71
CA THR A 198 -2.75 1.82 -22.88
C THR A 198 -1.62 2.82 -23.12
N PRO A 199 -1.46 3.35 -24.36
CA PRO A 199 -0.44 4.35 -24.64
C PRO A 199 -0.50 5.58 -23.72
N ASP A 200 -1.71 6.00 -23.31
CA ASP A 200 -1.88 7.13 -22.39
C ASP A 200 -1.47 6.79 -20.95
N GLN A 201 -1.80 5.58 -20.47
CA GLN A 201 -1.31 5.12 -19.17
C GLN A 201 0.22 5.00 -19.14
N GLU A 202 0.85 4.56 -20.23
CA GLU A 202 2.30 4.47 -20.31
C GLU A 202 3.00 5.83 -20.18
N ARG A 203 2.37 6.92 -20.68
CA ARG A 203 2.90 8.29 -20.61
C ARG A 203 3.03 8.82 -19.18
N ILE A 204 2.28 8.27 -18.23
CA ILE A 204 2.37 8.61 -16.80
C ILE A 204 3.16 7.55 -16.00
N THR A 205 4.07 6.82 -16.66
CA THR A 205 4.95 5.83 -16.02
C THR A 205 6.40 5.98 -16.50
N TRP A 206 7.33 5.30 -15.83
CA TRP A 206 8.74 5.24 -16.25
C TRP A 206 9.04 4.21 -17.35
N LYS A 207 8.03 3.55 -17.95
CA LYS A 207 8.22 2.47 -18.93
C LYS A 207 9.17 2.87 -20.06
N ARG A 208 8.98 4.06 -20.64
CA ARG A 208 9.79 4.56 -21.76
C ARG A 208 11.25 4.77 -21.38
N TRP A 209 11.50 5.27 -20.16
CA TRP A 209 12.86 5.45 -19.65
C TRP A 209 13.56 4.09 -19.52
N PHE A 210 12.91 3.09 -18.90
CA PHE A 210 13.46 1.74 -18.78
C PHE A 210 13.69 1.07 -20.15
N GLN A 211 12.79 1.28 -21.12
CA GLN A 211 12.98 0.77 -22.48
C GLN A 211 14.14 1.46 -23.22
N SER A 212 14.46 2.71 -22.88
CA SER A 212 15.59 3.43 -23.47
C SER A 212 16.93 2.89 -22.99
N LEU A 213 17.05 2.41 -21.75
CA LEU A 213 18.27 1.77 -21.23
C LEU A 213 18.68 0.52 -22.02
N GLY A 214 17.70 -0.25 -22.50
CA GLY A 214 17.95 -1.45 -23.31
C GLY A 214 18.42 -1.16 -24.73
N LYS A 215 18.26 0.09 -25.20
CA LYS A 215 18.70 0.55 -26.51
C LYS A 215 20.00 1.33 -26.30
N LYS A 216 21.14 0.64 -26.39
CA LYS A 216 22.49 1.24 -26.39
C LYS A 216 22.75 2.08 -27.66
N GLU A 217 21.89 3.03 -27.98
CA GLU A 217 22.23 4.08 -28.94
C GLU A 217 22.67 5.31 -28.15
N ALA A 218 23.84 5.80 -28.54
CA ALA A 218 24.55 6.93 -27.94
C ALA A 218 23.70 8.21 -28.02
N VAL A 219 22.85 8.41 -27.03
CA VAL A 219 22.39 9.76 -26.70
C VAL A 219 23.49 10.35 -25.82
N GLU A 220 24.17 11.38 -26.34
CA GLU A 220 25.19 12.10 -25.57
C GLU A 220 24.62 12.51 -24.20
N PRO A 221 25.42 12.47 -23.12
CA PRO A 221 24.96 12.64 -21.73
C PRO A 221 24.35 14.01 -21.40
N GLY A 222 24.22 14.92 -22.38
CA GLY A 222 23.79 16.30 -22.16
C GLY A 222 22.34 16.60 -22.52
N HIS A 223 21.70 15.91 -23.46
CA HIS A 223 20.52 16.47 -24.15
C HIS A 223 19.43 15.42 -24.43
N ALA A 224 18.59 15.15 -23.43
CA ALA A 224 17.16 14.77 -23.54
C ALA A 224 16.75 13.87 -22.36
N HIS A 225 16.54 14.42 -21.16
CA HIS A 225 16.00 13.66 -20.03
C HIS A 225 14.77 14.38 -19.50
N SER A 226 13.59 13.86 -19.89
CA SER A 226 12.20 14.20 -19.50
C SER A 226 11.74 15.67 -19.58
N SER A 227 12.52 16.65 -19.10
CA SER A 227 12.15 18.07 -19.00
C SER A 227 11.91 18.73 -20.36
N ASN A 228 12.87 18.59 -21.28
CA ASN A 228 12.76 19.20 -22.61
C ASN A 228 11.74 18.47 -23.51
N LEU A 229 11.51 17.17 -23.26
CA LEU A 229 10.50 16.41 -24.01
C LEU A 229 9.10 16.84 -23.60
N ALA A 230 8.83 16.94 -22.29
CA ALA A 230 7.55 17.40 -21.75
C ALA A 230 7.14 18.79 -22.27
N GLU A 231 8.09 19.72 -22.33
CA GLU A 231 7.86 21.08 -22.86
C GLU A 231 7.58 21.10 -24.39
N LEU A 232 8.10 20.13 -25.15
CA LEU A 232 7.93 20.04 -26.60
C LEU A 232 6.73 19.18 -27.04
N THR A 233 6.34 18.17 -26.25
CA THR A 233 5.34 17.17 -26.63
C THR A 233 4.03 17.27 -25.84
N GLY A 234 3.94 18.20 -24.87
CA GLY A 234 2.81 18.29 -23.95
C GLY A 234 2.70 17.07 -23.02
N GLU A 235 3.81 16.38 -22.78
CA GLU A 235 3.90 15.27 -21.83
C GLU A 235 4.04 15.77 -20.38
N PRO A 236 3.69 14.94 -19.38
CA PRO A 236 3.84 15.34 -17.99
C PRO A 236 5.32 15.62 -17.67
N GLY A 237 5.60 16.81 -17.14
CA GLY A 237 6.94 17.14 -16.64
C GLY A 237 7.21 16.42 -15.32
N PHE A 238 7.95 15.32 -15.36
CA PHE A 238 8.34 14.58 -14.15
C PHE A 238 9.36 15.36 -13.32
N LEU A 239 9.24 15.22 -12.00
CA LEU A 239 10.07 15.90 -11.00
C LEU A 239 11.53 15.44 -11.10
N PHE A 240 11.73 14.14 -11.30
CA PHE A 240 13.06 13.55 -11.47
C PHE A 240 13.39 13.36 -12.95
N SER A 241 14.69 13.28 -13.24
CA SER A 241 15.22 12.99 -14.57
C SER A 241 15.17 11.49 -14.91
N GLN A 242 15.14 10.65 -13.88
CA GLN A 242 15.11 9.19 -13.96
C GLN A 242 14.44 8.62 -12.69
N PRO A 243 13.88 7.40 -12.72
CA PRO A 243 13.10 6.83 -11.62
C PRO A 243 13.90 6.74 -10.31
N GLY A 244 13.40 7.41 -9.27
CA GLY A 244 13.98 7.41 -7.93
C GLY A 244 15.44 7.83 -7.84
N SER A 245 15.80 8.84 -8.62
CA SER A 245 17.07 9.57 -8.53
C SER A 245 17.00 10.70 -7.52
N THR A 246 18.16 11.08 -6.98
CA THR A 246 18.37 12.36 -6.29
C THR A 246 18.57 13.52 -7.26
N ASP A 247 18.92 13.22 -8.51
CA ASP A 247 19.22 14.22 -9.55
C ASP A 247 17.91 14.77 -10.12
N SER A 248 17.46 15.86 -9.52
CA SER A 248 16.39 16.69 -10.05
C SER A 248 16.95 17.83 -10.89
N ALA A 249 16.09 18.41 -11.74
CA ALA A 249 16.39 19.64 -12.47
C ALA A 249 16.42 20.87 -11.52
N GLY A 250 17.30 20.86 -10.51
CA GLY A 250 17.50 21.97 -9.58
C GLY A 250 16.53 22.06 -8.38
N ILE A 251 15.76 21.00 -8.07
CA ILE A 251 14.76 20.99 -6.98
C ILE A 251 15.06 19.86 -5.98
N SER A 252 15.51 20.16 -4.77
CA SER A 252 15.71 19.13 -3.75
C SER A 252 14.35 18.59 -3.28
N ALA A 253 14.06 17.33 -3.60
CA ALA A 253 12.87 16.62 -3.14
C ALA A 253 13.25 15.65 -2.00
N PRO A 254 12.34 15.38 -1.05
CA PRO A 254 12.64 14.47 0.06
C PRO A 254 13.04 13.07 -0.44
N ARG A 255 14.07 12.45 0.16
CA ARG A 255 14.53 11.10 -0.22
C ARG A 255 13.45 10.03 -0.23
N TRP A 256 12.50 10.10 0.71
CA TRP A 256 11.37 9.18 0.76
C TRP A 256 10.47 9.26 -0.48
N ALA A 257 10.46 10.38 -1.19
CA ALA A 257 9.61 10.61 -2.38
C ALA A 257 10.10 9.81 -3.60
N MET A 258 11.37 9.38 -3.61
CA MET A 258 11.97 8.57 -4.68
C MET A 258 11.34 7.19 -4.82
N PHE A 259 10.73 6.67 -3.75
CA PHE A 259 10.13 5.33 -3.74
C PHE A 259 8.78 5.29 -4.47
N PRO A 260 7.77 6.10 -4.11
CA PRO A 260 6.53 6.15 -4.86
C PRO A 260 6.75 6.63 -6.31
N ASP A 261 7.72 7.52 -6.55
CA ASP A 261 8.06 8.01 -7.89
C ASP A 261 8.37 6.88 -8.88
N ARG A 262 9.03 5.81 -8.44
CA ARG A 262 9.41 4.68 -9.30
C ARG A 262 8.22 3.95 -9.92
N ILE A 263 7.04 4.05 -9.31
CA ILE A 263 5.81 3.40 -9.78
C ILE A 263 4.86 4.44 -10.38
N LEU A 264 4.58 5.51 -9.63
CA LEU A 264 3.74 6.63 -10.03
C LEU A 264 4.61 7.91 -10.02
N PRO A 265 5.14 8.33 -11.18
CA PRO A 265 6.06 9.46 -11.29
C PRO A 265 5.53 10.73 -10.64
N LEU A 266 6.38 11.39 -9.86
CA LEU A 266 6.10 12.70 -9.31
C LEU A 266 6.23 13.77 -10.40
N LEU A 267 5.38 14.79 -10.36
CA LEU A 267 5.38 15.89 -11.31
C LEU A 267 6.10 17.11 -10.75
N LYS A 268 6.76 17.88 -11.61
CA LYS A 268 7.38 19.17 -11.24
C LYS A 268 6.40 20.12 -10.55
N THR A 269 5.14 20.09 -10.97
CA THR A 269 4.06 20.93 -10.43
C THR A 269 3.71 20.61 -8.97
N GLN A 270 4.15 19.47 -8.44
CA GLN A 270 3.96 19.12 -7.03
C GLN A 270 4.98 19.82 -6.13
N GLU A 271 6.00 20.47 -6.71
CA GLU A 271 6.96 21.36 -6.02
C GLU A 271 7.44 20.81 -4.66
N LEU A 272 7.69 19.51 -4.53
CA LEU A 272 8.08 18.95 -3.23
C LEU A 272 9.34 19.62 -2.72
N VAL A 273 9.34 20.05 -1.47
CA VAL A 273 10.48 20.74 -0.86
C VAL A 273 11.09 19.80 0.15
N ASP A 274 12.36 19.48 0.00
CA ASP A 274 13.14 18.83 1.04
C ASP A 274 13.25 19.78 2.24
N PRO A 275 12.63 19.46 3.40
CA PRO A 275 12.65 20.36 4.53
C PRO A 275 14.03 20.56 5.12
N HIS A 276 15.05 19.70 4.90
CA HIS A 276 16.48 19.98 5.07
C HIS A 276 17.37 18.76 4.71
N TYR A 277 18.55 19.07 4.18
CA TYR A 277 19.84 18.36 4.04
C TYR A 277 20.32 17.39 5.16
N TYR A 278 19.44 16.71 5.90
CA TYR A 278 19.78 15.76 6.96
C TYR A 278 19.27 14.36 6.60
N GLU A 279 20.12 13.37 6.79
CA GLU A 279 20.02 12.00 6.27
C GLU A 279 18.85 11.16 6.82
N ASP A 280 17.92 11.75 7.57
CA ASP A 280 16.79 11.02 8.15
C ASP A 280 15.63 11.99 8.48
N PRO A 281 14.44 11.86 7.85
CA PRO A 281 13.25 12.63 8.23
C PRO A 281 12.77 12.35 9.67
N PHE A 282 13.32 11.32 10.33
CA PHE A 282 13.01 10.91 11.70
C PHE A 282 14.06 11.39 12.74
N ALA A 283 15.10 12.13 12.33
CA ALA A 283 16.10 12.69 13.23
C ALA A 283 15.50 13.83 14.11
N LYS A 284 15.45 13.59 15.43
CA LYS A 284 14.74 14.41 16.43
C LYS A 284 15.33 15.80 16.75
N SER A 285 16.35 16.29 16.05
CA SER A 285 17.24 17.32 16.64
C SER A 285 17.02 18.77 16.23
N LEU A 286 16.19 19.11 15.24
CA LEU A 286 15.98 20.52 14.85
C LEU A 286 14.53 20.85 14.50
N PRO A 287 14.01 22.03 14.89
CA PRO A 287 12.72 22.51 14.41
C PRO A 287 12.81 22.78 12.90
N PRO A 288 11.89 22.26 12.06
CA PRO A 288 12.00 22.40 10.61
C PRO A 288 11.75 23.86 10.19
N VAL A 289 12.68 24.43 9.41
CA VAL A 289 12.50 25.68 8.66
C VAL A 289 12.14 25.29 7.22
N GLY A 290 10.94 24.75 7.04
CA GLY A 290 10.48 24.21 5.76
C GLY A 290 9.05 23.65 5.86
N PRO A 291 8.43 23.26 4.72
CA PRO A 291 7.12 22.62 4.77
C PRO A 291 7.22 21.34 5.58
N THR A 292 6.24 21.15 6.45
CA THR A 292 6.14 20.01 7.34
C THR A 292 5.89 18.73 6.55
N LEU A 293 5.98 17.54 7.17
CA LEU A 293 5.75 16.27 6.49
C LEU A 293 4.37 16.23 5.82
N VAL A 294 3.33 16.68 6.52
CA VAL A 294 1.98 16.84 5.99
C VAL A 294 1.95 17.89 4.89
N GLY A 295 2.74 18.96 5.00
CA GLY A 295 2.89 19.98 3.95
C GLY A 295 3.34 19.41 2.60
N ASN A 296 4.27 18.45 2.60
CA ASN A 296 4.67 17.73 1.40
C ASN A 296 3.63 16.69 0.96
N ILE A 297 3.02 15.95 1.89
CA ILE A 297 1.97 14.96 1.58
C ILE A 297 0.76 15.62 0.92
N ARG A 298 0.39 16.83 1.33
CA ARG A 298 -0.66 17.64 0.68
C ARG A 298 -0.40 17.91 -0.80
N ARG A 299 0.84 17.79 -1.28
CA ARG A 299 1.18 17.99 -2.69
C ARG A 299 1.16 16.69 -3.50
N LEU A 300 0.96 15.54 -2.85
CA LEU A 300 0.96 14.23 -3.50
C LEU A 300 -0.38 13.91 -4.18
N HIS A 301 -0.32 12.97 -5.13
CA HIS A 301 -1.47 12.19 -5.54
C HIS A 301 -1.86 11.21 -4.40
N PRO A 302 -3.15 10.92 -4.15
CA PRO A 302 -3.56 9.96 -3.13
C PRO A 302 -2.86 8.60 -3.26
N ASP A 303 -2.75 8.08 -4.47
CA ASP A 303 -2.09 6.80 -4.71
C ASP A 303 -0.56 6.86 -4.56
N GLN A 304 0.08 8.03 -4.77
CA GLN A 304 1.49 8.21 -4.41
C GLN A 304 1.67 8.15 -2.88
N PHE A 305 0.74 8.73 -2.10
CA PHE A 305 0.79 8.63 -0.65
C PHE A 305 0.48 7.21 -0.14
N ARG A 306 -0.46 6.49 -0.77
CA ARG A 306 -0.70 5.07 -0.46
C ARG A 306 0.56 4.23 -0.70
N LEU A 307 1.24 4.44 -1.83
CA LEU A 307 2.52 3.79 -2.12
C LEU A 307 3.58 4.19 -1.09
N LEU A 308 3.63 5.45 -0.68
CA LEU A 308 4.56 5.91 0.35
C LEU A 308 4.36 5.17 1.68
N LEU A 309 3.12 5.00 2.13
CA LEU A 309 2.80 4.23 3.34
C LEU A 309 3.13 2.74 3.22
N LEU A 310 3.14 2.21 1.99
CA LEU A 310 3.57 0.84 1.74
C LEU A 310 5.08 0.66 1.96
N PHE A 311 5.87 1.65 1.55
CA PHE A 311 7.33 1.64 1.71
C PHE A 311 7.77 2.06 3.13
N PHE A 312 7.05 3.00 3.74
CA PHE A 312 7.33 3.55 5.07
C PHE A 312 6.09 3.48 5.97
N PRO A 313 5.67 2.28 6.43
CA PRO A 313 4.51 2.12 7.30
C PRO A 313 4.57 2.97 8.59
N GLU A 314 5.77 3.15 9.14
CA GLU A 314 6.04 3.97 10.32
C GLU A 314 5.61 5.43 10.14
N MET A 315 5.65 5.95 8.91
CA MET A 315 5.25 7.32 8.59
C MET A 315 3.79 7.61 8.93
N ALA A 316 2.92 6.58 8.95
CA ALA A 316 1.52 6.75 9.31
C ALA A 316 1.34 7.42 10.67
N ALA A 317 2.14 7.05 11.68
CA ALA A 317 2.05 7.61 13.02
C ALA A 317 2.52 9.07 13.08
N ASP A 318 3.58 9.42 12.33
CA ASP A 318 4.11 10.78 12.28
C ASP A 318 3.14 11.74 11.58
N VAL A 319 2.51 11.28 10.49
CA VAL A 319 1.48 12.06 9.77
C VAL A 319 0.24 12.28 10.63
N GLU A 320 -0.25 11.23 11.31
CA GLU A 320 -1.37 11.36 12.27
C GLU A 320 -1.07 12.38 13.37
N LYS A 321 0.14 12.32 13.94
CA LYS A 321 0.58 13.23 15.00
C LYS A 321 0.65 14.68 14.52
N GLU A 322 1.18 14.91 13.32
CA GLU A 322 1.31 16.25 12.75
C GLU A 322 -0.05 16.83 12.33
N LEU A 323 -0.96 16.03 11.80
CA LEU A 323 -2.35 16.45 11.52
C LEU A 323 -3.12 16.86 12.78
N GLN A 324 -2.82 16.25 13.92
CA GLN A 324 -3.44 16.57 15.21
C GLN A 324 -2.77 17.74 15.93
N ALA A 325 -1.59 18.17 15.50
CA ALA A 325 -0.91 19.31 16.09
C ALA A 325 -1.72 20.59 15.81
N PRO A 326 -1.91 21.48 16.80
CA PRO A 326 -2.59 22.74 16.58
C PRO A 326 -1.88 23.51 15.47
N SER A 327 -2.62 23.92 14.44
CA SER A 327 -2.11 24.70 13.31
C SER A 327 -1.36 25.92 13.86
N ARG A 328 -0.05 25.97 13.63
CA ARG A 328 0.81 27.07 14.09
C ARG A 328 0.64 28.32 13.25
#